data_AF-A0A2V8HKQ7-F1
#
_entry.id   AF-A0A2V8HKQ7-F1
#
_cell.length_a   1.000
_cell.length_b   1.000
_cell.length_c   1.000
_cell.angle_alpha   90.00
_cell.angle_beta   90.00
_cell.angle_gamma   90.00
#
_symmetry.space_group_name_H-M   'P 1'
#
loop_
_entity.id
_entity.type
_entity.pdbx_description
1 polymer ?
#
loop_
_entity_poly.entity_id
_entity_poly.type
_entity_poly.pdbx_seq_one_letter_code
_entity_poly.pdbx_strand_id
1 'polypeptide(L)'
;MMLAAVTLLIVSWIPGAVIFRAPCAARDRRAALAIEERAFWQVILSVALSLAIVLALAAAHRYSFARLLLADGAVAVVVAVVSRFRLRLGRAAARPGWTIAFPIALIALGAWRFFPPAEYVIGGKDPGVYVNAGIQIAQRGTLVVQDDAVASVPAFARDLFFPQHAGQPYYSVRFMGFFIQDPATGAVISQFPHLYPASIAIGYGLDGLSGAREAIGVWAILGVLAVYFAGARLFGEPAAFAGAGLLALNVVEVWFSRYPNAEMVMQALMFAAVLATARAHVDGDPFFAPVAGALLPLLLFLRIDVVLAMAAVIGGVVLLHVRRVPSRASFWLPLAAGCALAAWYFTGPMRAYVARPMAFVQHFAVWQYALLAAAVLAVVGLLASAVRSRRLSAWIAVVTPTALCFVVVALATYAEAFRAPSRWIAPHDAYALRTFAAFYLTVPALIAALIGLVDRDGLRVLRVLLLQDSHRAASFLDRAAVPSRHPAGNAPVHRRGRVRGRAAPRSDVGRRSSGVLAAPDRPAADWSRVRRGAELAIRARVGAAAETRRVRGHHSASRTPVVVDRG
;
A
#
# COMPACT_ATOMS: atom_id res chain seq x y z
N MET A 1 -0.10 32.20 -1.38
CA MET A 1 0.62 31.28 -0.45
C MET A 1 -0.16 31.01 0.83
N MET A 2 -0.61 32.02 1.59
CA MET A 2 -1.36 31.81 2.85
C MET A 2 -2.67 31.02 2.67
N LEU A 3 -3.49 31.36 1.66
CA LEU A 3 -4.74 30.65 1.38
C LEU A 3 -4.49 29.17 1.04
N ALA A 4 -3.52 28.88 0.17
CA ALA A 4 -3.16 27.51 -0.21
C ALA A 4 -2.68 26.68 0.99
N ALA A 5 -1.91 27.27 1.90
CA ALA A 5 -1.49 26.60 3.13
C ALA A 5 -2.68 26.29 4.04
N VAL A 6 -3.62 27.23 4.19
CA VAL A 6 -4.84 27.02 5.00
C VAL A 6 -5.72 25.93 4.39
N THR A 7 -5.98 25.96 3.08
CA THR A 7 -6.78 24.93 2.42
C THR A 7 -6.13 23.56 2.49
N LEU A 8 -4.80 23.49 2.34
CA LEU A 8 -4.06 22.25 2.52
C LEU A 8 -4.22 21.72 3.96
N LEU A 9 -4.12 22.57 4.98
CA LEU A 9 -4.29 22.16 6.38
C LEU A 9 -5.70 21.67 6.68
N ILE A 10 -6.73 22.30 6.11
CA ILE A 10 -8.13 21.89 6.28
C ILE A 10 -8.35 20.47 5.76
N VAL A 11 -7.80 20.14 4.59
CA VAL A 11 -8.02 18.82 3.99
C VAL A 11 -7.07 17.76 4.57
N SER A 12 -5.80 18.13 4.81
CA SER A 12 -4.75 17.15 5.12
C SER A 12 -4.43 16.99 6.61
N TRP A 13 -4.94 17.83 7.51
CA TRP A 13 -4.57 17.73 8.93
C TRP A 13 -5.68 18.06 9.93
N ILE A 14 -6.43 19.15 9.77
CA ILE A 14 -7.30 19.70 10.84
C ILE A 14 -8.39 18.71 11.32
N PRO A 15 -9.25 18.13 10.45
CA PRO A 15 -10.23 17.13 10.85
C PRO A 15 -9.61 15.94 11.59
N GLY A 16 -8.52 15.39 11.04
CA GLY A 16 -7.83 14.27 11.68
C GLY A 16 -7.20 14.65 13.01
N ALA A 17 -6.66 15.87 13.13
CA ALA A 17 -6.10 16.41 14.37
C ALA A 17 -7.14 16.51 15.49
N VAL A 18 -8.34 17.02 15.19
CA VAL A 18 -9.38 17.14 16.22
C VAL A 18 -10.00 15.79 16.57
N ILE A 19 -10.23 14.90 15.59
CA ILE A 19 -10.73 13.54 15.81
C ILE A 19 -9.76 12.75 16.70
N PHE A 20 -8.46 12.79 16.38
CA PHE A 20 -7.42 12.12 17.15
C PHE A 20 -7.31 12.67 18.58
N ARG A 21 -7.59 13.96 18.80
CA ARG A 21 -7.45 14.62 20.11
C ARG A 21 -8.72 14.62 20.95
N ALA A 22 -9.86 14.23 20.39
CA ALA A 22 -11.15 14.17 21.09
C ALA A 22 -11.02 13.39 22.42
N PRO A 23 -11.68 13.77 23.52
CA PRO A 23 -11.54 13.14 24.83
C PRO A 23 -12.36 11.85 24.99
N CYS A 24 -12.31 10.95 24.02
CA CYS A 24 -13.04 9.67 24.00
C CYS A 24 -12.09 8.46 23.92
N ALA A 25 -12.60 7.24 24.04
CA ALA A 25 -11.88 6.00 23.70
C ALA A 25 -10.43 5.93 24.25
N ALA A 26 -10.24 6.15 25.56
CA ALA A 26 -8.93 6.08 26.23
C ALA A 26 -7.82 6.97 25.59
N ARG A 27 -8.09 8.28 25.46
CA ARG A 27 -7.18 9.28 24.86
C ARG A 27 -5.73 9.19 25.31
N ASP A 28 -5.47 8.87 26.57
CA ASP A 28 -4.12 8.82 27.10
C ASP A 28 -3.25 7.77 26.41
N ARG A 29 -3.83 6.67 25.89
CA ARG A 29 -3.10 5.65 25.12
C ARG A 29 -2.56 6.18 23.80
N ARG A 30 -3.40 6.88 23.03
CA ARG A 30 -2.96 7.52 21.79
C ARG A 30 -2.11 8.78 22.02
N ALA A 31 -2.27 9.46 23.15
CA ALA A 31 -1.39 10.55 23.56
C ALA A 31 0.03 10.04 23.84
N ALA A 32 0.16 8.85 24.43
CA ALA A 32 1.45 8.22 24.72
C ALA A 32 2.23 7.75 23.48
N LEU A 33 1.60 7.69 22.29
CA LEU A 33 2.31 7.43 21.05
C LEU A 33 3.37 8.50 20.77
N ALA A 34 4.46 8.11 20.12
CA ALA A 34 5.51 9.03 19.68
C ALA A 34 4.94 10.19 18.83
N ILE A 35 5.55 11.37 18.89
CA ILE A 35 4.99 12.59 18.28
C ILE A 35 4.78 12.45 16.78
N GLU A 36 5.73 11.80 16.12
CA GLU A 36 5.75 11.49 14.70
C GLU A 36 4.61 10.54 14.30
N GLU A 37 4.31 9.51 15.10
CA GLU A 37 3.21 8.61 14.82
C GLU A 37 1.86 9.31 15.04
N ARG A 38 1.76 10.16 16.06
CA ARG A 38 0.57 11.02 16.25
C ARG A 38 0.35 11.92 15.04
N ALA A 39 1.40 12.56 14.53
CA ALA A 39 1.30 13.42 13.35
C ALA A 39 0.86 12.63 12.11
N PHE A 40 1.44 11.45 11.89
CA PHE A 40 1.03 10.53 10.83
C PHE A 40 -0.45 10.17 10.92
N TRP A 41 -0.96 9.80 12.10
CA TRP A 41 -2.37 9.49 12.26
C TRP A 41 -3.29 10.68 12.01
N GLN A 42 -2.90 11.89 12.43
CA GLN A 42 -3.68 13.09 12.17
C GLN A 42 -3.80 13.36 10.66
N VAL A 43 -2.72 13.11 9.90
CA VAL A 43 -2.75 13.24 8.44
C VAL A 43 -3.60 12.14 7.80
N ILE A 44 -3.36 10.86 8.12
CA ILE A 44 -4.11 9.73 7.55
C ILE A 44 -5.62 9.87 7.81
N LEU A 45 -6.01 10.24 9.03
CA LEU A 45 -7.43 10.42 9.38
C LEU A 45 -8.06 11.56 8.58
N SER A 46 -7.34 12.68 8.43
CA SER A 46 -7.84 13.84 7.69
C SER A 46 -8.00 13.53 6.21
N VAL A 47 -6.98 12.93 5.59
CA VAL A 47 -7.01 12.59 4.16
C VAL A 47 -8.06 11.51 3.90
N ALA A 48 -8.14 10.45 4.70
CA ALA A 48 -9.15 9.40 4.52
C ALA A 48 -10.59 9.94 4.64
N LEU A 49 -10.84 10.83 5.61
CA LEU A 49 -12.12 11.50 5.76
C LEU A 49 -12.44 12.38 4.55
N SER A 50 -11.47 13.19 4.12
CA SER A 50 -11.63 14.08 2.97
C SER A 50 -11.99 13.30 1.71
N LEU A 51 -11.32 12.16 1.45
CA LEU A 51 -11.63 11.29 0.33
C LEU A 51 -13.05 10.72 0.41
N ALA A 52 -13.47 10.27 1.60
CA ALA A 52 -14.83 9.77 1.80
C ALA A 52 -15.87 10.87 1.55
N ILE A 53 -15.60 12.11 1.97
CA ILE A 53 -16.45 13.27 1.70
C ILE A 53 -16.49 13.59 0.19
N VAL A 54 -15.35 13.56 -0.50
CA VAL A 54 -15.32 13.75 -1.97
C VAL A 54 -16.19 12.71 -2.65
N LEU A 55 -16.03 11.43 -2.31
CA LEU A 55 -16.84 10.34 -2.87
C LEU A 55 -18.34 10.55 -2.60
N ALA A 56 -18.71 10.92 -1.37
CA ALA A 56 -20.11 11.18 -1.01
C ALA A 56 -20.70 12.39 -1.76
N LEU A 57 -19.96 13.50 -1.82
CA LEU A 57 -20.39 14.70 -2.54
C LEU A 57 -20.48 14.44 -4.05
N ALA A 58 -19.53 13.71 -4.62
CA ALA A 58 -19.52 13.38 -6.05
C ALA A 58 -20.64 12.38 -6.41
N ALA A 59 -20.92 11.42 -5.54
CA ALA A 59 -22.07 10.52 -5.70
C ALA A 59 -23.41 11.28 -5.64
N ALA A 60 -23.47 12.37 -4.88
CA ALA A 60 -24.62 13.26 -4.83
C ALA A 60 -24.66 14.32 -5.95
N HIS A 61 -23.70 14.30 -6.90
CA HIS A 61 -23.54 15.32 -7.94
C HIS A 61 -23.32 16.74 -7.41
N ARG A 62 -22.69 16.86 -6.23
CA ARG A 62 -22.48 18.12 -5.52
C ARG A 62 -21.01 18.38 -5.19
N TYR A 63 -20.04 17.63 -5.71
CA TYR A 63 -18.65 17.94 -5.38
C TYR A 63 -18.23 19.32 -5.92
N SER A 64 -17.55 20.07 -5.07
CA SER A 64 -16.72 21.22 -5.41
C SER A 64 -15.67 21.34 -4.31
N PHE A 65 -14.50 21.89 -4.63
CA PHE A 65 -13.45 22.03 -3.61
C PHE A 65 -13.89 22.86 -2.40
N ALA A 66 -14.68 23.93 -2.63
CA ALA A 66 -15.24 24.74 -1.55
C ALA A 66 -16.17 23.95 -0.61
N ARG A 67 -17.05 23.08 -1.16
CA ARG A 67 -17.94 22.24 -0.35
C ARG A 67 -17.16 21.19 0.45
N LEU A 68 -16.06 20.68 -0.07
CA LEU A 68 -15.15 19.83 0.69
C LEU A 68 -14.57 20.59 1.89
N LEU A 69 -14.00 21.78 1.67
CA LEU A 69 -13.43 22.60 2.76
C LEU A 69 -14.48 22.93 3.84
N LEU A 70 -15.71 23.23 3.43
CA LEU A 70 -16.82 23.48 4.35
C LEU A 70 -17.19 22.22 5.13
N ALA A 71 -17.25 21.06 4.48
CA ALA A 71 -17.57 19.79 5.14
C ALA A 71 -16.47 19.38 6.13
N ASP A 72 -15.19 19.45 5.74
CA ASP A 72 -14.05 19.17 6.62
C ASP A 72 -14.01 20.14 7.81
N GLY A 73 -14.20 21.44 7.55
CA GLY A 73 -14.30 22.46 8.58
C GLY A 73 -15.48 22.21 9.53
N ALA A 74 -16.65 21.84 9.00
CA ALA A 74 -17.83 21.53 9.79
C ALA A 74 -17.62 20.29 10.68
N VAL A 75 -17.03 19.20 10.14
CA VAL A 75 -16.66 18.04 10.96
C VAL A 75 -15.70 18.47 12.06
N ALA A 76 -14.69 19.28 11.74
CA ALA A 76 -13.72 19.71 12.73
C ALA A 76 -14.35 20.54 13.86
N VAL A 77 -15.26 21.47 13.51
CA VAL A 77 -16.01 22.29 14.45
C VAL A 77 -16.95 21.42 15.30
N VAL A 78 -17.73 20.52 14.69
CA VAL A 78 -18.63 19.61 15.41
C VAL A 78 -17.86 18.77 16.42
N VAL A 79 -16.75 18.16 16.02
CA VAL A 79 -15.91 17.37 16.92
C VAL A 79 -15.34 18.23 18.05
N ALA A 80 -14.88 19.45 17.75
CA ALA A 80 -14.38 20.36 18.77
C ALA A 80 -15.47 20.78 19.78
N VAL A 81 -16.67 21.10 19.31
CA VAL A 81 -17.82 21.50 20.13
C VAL A 81 -18.31 20.32 20.99
N VAL A 82 -18.50 19.14 20.41
CA VAL A 82 -18.87 17.91 21.14
C VAL A 82 -17.80 17.56 22.18
N SER A 83 -16.53 17.80 21.86
CA SER A 83 -15.41 17.64 22.80
C SER A 83 -15.30 18.77 23.84
N ARG A 84 -16.19 19.77 23.80
CA ARG A 84 -16.15 21.00 24.62
C ARG A 84 -14.78 21.69 24.57
N PHE A 85 -14.15 21.66 23.41
CA PHE A 85 -12.79 22.15 23.15
C PHE A 85 -11.69 21.53 24.03
N ARG A 86 -11.93 20.37 24.66
CA ARG A 86 -10.96 19.64 25.48
C ARG A 86 -9.99 18.79 24.64
N LEU A 87 -9.35 19.42 23.64
CA LEU A 87 -8.49 18.76 22.66
C LEU A 87 -6.99 18.73 23.04
N ARG A 88 -6.63 19.19 24.25
CA ARG A 88 -5.24 19.11 24.74
C ARG A 88 -4.94 17.67 25.18
N LEU A 89 -3.86 17.09 24.66
CA LEU A 89 -3.42 15.72 24.98
C LEU A 89 -2.89 15.55 26.42
N GLY A 90 -2.57 16.64 27.10
CA GLY A 90 -2.18 16.63 28.52
C GLY A 90 -0.81 16.00 28.78
N ARG A 91 -0.60 15.54 30.01
CA ARG A 91 0.70 15.02 30.49
C ARG A 91 1.09 13.67 29.90
N ALA A 92 0.11 12.89 29.41
CA ALA A 92 0.35 11.62 28.74
C ALA A 92 1.01 11.77 27.37
N ALA A 93 1.04 12.99 26.80
CA ALA A 93 1.66 13.25 25.52
C ALA A 93 3.17 13.00 25.57
N ALA A 94 3.64 12.00 24.83
CA ALA A 94 5.08 11.76 24.69
C ALA A 94 5.78 13.00 24.11
N ARG A 95 6.92 13.36 24.72
CA ARG A 95 7.76 14.48 24.30
C ARG A 95 8.50 14.15 22.99
N PRO A 96 8.88 15.16 22.19
CA PRO A 96 9.70 14.94 21.01
C PRO A 96 11.01 14.25 21.38
N GLY A 97 11.31 13.13 20.72
CA GLY A 97 12.59 12.44 20.79
C GLY A 97 13.41 12.67 19.52
N TRP A 98 14.64 12.14 19.47
CA TRP A 98 15.49 12.19 18.28
C TRP A 98 14.94 11.35 17.12
N THR A 99 14.06 10.38 17.42
CA THR A 99 13.40 9.46 16.48
C THR A 99 12.57 10.17 15.43
N ILE A 100 12.15 11.41 15.69
CA ILE A 100 11.49 12.29 14.71
C ILE A 100 12.35 12.52 13.44
N ALA A 101 13.68 12.37 13.54
CA ALA A 101 14.59 12.50 12.41
C ALA A 101 14.31 11.44 11.32
N PHE A 102 13.87 10.23 11.68
CA PHE A 102 13.61 9.17 10.71
C PHE A 102 12.48 9.51 9.71
N PRO A 103 11.25 9.84 10.14
CA PRO A 103 10.19 10.21 9.20
C PRO A 103 10.51 11.51 8.48
N ILE A 104 11.21 12.48 9.10
CA ILE A 104 11.66 13.70 8.42
C ILE A 104 12.62 13.34 7.27
N ALA A 105 13.59 12.47 7.51
CA ALA A 105 14.53 12.01 6.49
C ALA A 105 13.82 11.23 5.37
N LEU A 106 12.82 10.40 5.69
CA LEU A 106 12.02 9.70 4.68
C LEU A 106 11.17 10.66 3.84
N ILE A 107 10.59 11.70 4.46
CA ILE A 107 9.87 12.75 3.75
C ILE A 107 10.81 13.50 2.81
N ALA A 108 12.01 13.88 3.29
CA ALA A 108 13.01 14.56 2.46
C ALA A 108 13.49 13.69 1.29
N LEU A 109 13.77 12.41 1.55
CA LEU A 109 14.14 11.42 0.53
C LEU A 109 13.03 11.24 -0.51
N GLY A 110 11.78 11.09 -0.07
CA GLY A 110 10.63 10.96 -0.95
C GLY A 110 10.36 12.23 -1.76
N ALA A 111 10.47 13.41 -1.14
CA ALA A 111 10.36 14.69 -1.83
C ALA A 111 11.41 14.82 -2.95
N TRP A 112 12.66 14.47 -2.66
CA TRP A 112 13.74 14.47 -3.65
C TRP A 112 13.52 13.44 -4.76
N ARG A 113 12.98 12.25 -4.42
CA ARG A 113 12.94 11.12 -5.36
C ARG A 113 11.70 11.06 -6.23
N PHE A 114 10.56 11.48 -5.70
CA PHE A 114 9.24 11.32 -6.30
C PHE A 114 8.77 12.58 -7.03
N PHE A 115 9.40 13.73 -6.80
CA PHE A 115 9.10 14.97 -7.48
C PHE A 115 10.22 15.40 -8.45
N PRO A 116 9.89 16.01 -9.60
CA PRO A 116 8.54 16.18 -10.14
C PRO A 116 7.94 14.84 -10.64
N PRO A 117 6.61 14.67 -10.56
CA PRO A 117 5.93 13.51 -11.14
C PRO A 117 5.93 13.59 -12.67
N ALA A 118 5.61 12.49 -13.34
CA ALA A 118 5.46 12.45 -14.78
C ALA A 118 4.21 13.22 -15.23
N GLU A 119 4.30 13.86 -16.41
CA GLU A 119 3.25 14.73 -16.95
C GLU A 119 2.14 13.95 -17.68
N TYR A 120 1.53 13.00 -16.99
CA TYR A 120 0.37 12.28 -17.51
C TYR A 120 -0.87 13.16 -17.49
N VAL A 121 -1.11 13.88 -18.58
CA VAL A 121 -2.33 14.68 -18.80
C VAL A 121 -3.22 14.06 -19.89
N ILE A 122 -2.60 13.56 -20.96
CA ILE A 122 -3.32 12.94 -22.09
C ILE A 122 -3.72 11.50 -21.71
N GLY A 123 -4.97 11.13 -22.02
CA GLY A 123 -5.48 9.76 -21.91
C GLY A 123 -4.67 8.78 -22.79
N GLY A 124 -4.71 7.48 -22.51
CA GLY A 124 -3.81 6.56 -23.23
C GLY A 124 -3.55 5.24 -22.54
N LYS A 125 -3.48 5.28 -21.22
CA LYS A 125 -3.22 4.18 -20.29
C LYS A 125 -3.81 4.54 -18.94
N ASP A 126 -3.73 3.63 -17.98
CA ASP A 126 -4.33 3.76 -16.66
C ASP A 126 -4.11 5.12 -15.96
N PRO A 127 -2.93 5.77 -15.98
CA PRO A 127 -2.74 7.07 -15.34
C PRO A 127 -3.56 8.18 -15.93
N GLY A 128 -3.63 8.21 -17.27
CA GLY A 128 -4.41 9.21 -17.98
C GLY A 128 -5.88 9.09 -17.59
N VAL A 129 -6.36 7.86 -17.39
CA VAL A 129 -7.73 7.61 -16.91
C VAL A 129 -7.91 8.14 -15.49
N TYR A 130 -7.00 7.86 -14.56
CA TYR A 130 -7.08 8.38 -13.19
C TYR A 130 -7.07 9.90 -13.13
N VAL A 131 -6.14 10.55 -13.86
CA VAL A 131 -6.01 12.01 -13.90
C VAL A 131 -7.26 12.64 -14.49
N ASN A 132 -7.72 12.15 -15.64
CA ASN A 132 -8.94 12.67 -16.27
C ASN A 132 -10.17 12.42 -15.39
N ALA A 133 -10.31 11.25 -14.76
CA ALA A 133 -11.42 10.98 -13.84
C ALA A 133 -11.43 11.96 -12.65
N GLY A 134 -10.26 12.24 -12.05
CA GLY A 134 -10.16 13.20 -10.96
C GLY A 134 -10.49 14.63 -11.37
N ILE A 135 -10.03 15.05 -12.56
CA ILE A 135 -10.37 16.37 -13.12
C ILE A 135 -11.86 16.46 -13.46
N GLN A 136 -12.48 15.39 -13.96
CA GLN A 136 -13.93 15.34 -14.20
C GLN A 136 -14.71 15.49 -12.89
N ILE A 137 -14.30 14.81 -11.81
CA ILE A 137 -14.88 15.04 -10.47
C ILE A 137 -14.70 16.51 -10.09
N ALA A 138 -13.50 17.08 -10.27
CA ALA A 138 -13.20 18.45 -9.86
C ALA A 138 -14.04 19.51 -10.60
N GLN A 139 -14.26 19.31 -11.89
CA GLN A 139 -14.95 20.28 -12.74
C GLN A 139 -16.46 20.10 -12.75
N ARG A 140 -16.95 18.84 -12.72
CA ARG A 140 -18.38 18.52 -12.87
C ARG A 140 -19.05 18.17 -11.56
N GLY A 141 -18.28 17.80 -10.54
CA GLY A 141 -18.81 17.47 -9.23
C GLY A 141 -19.50 16.11 -9.16
N THR A 142 -19.26 15.21 -10.12
CA THR A 142 -19.98 13.93 -10.28
C THR A 142 -19.02 12.74 -10.44
N LEU A 143 -19.47 11.54 -10.07
CA LEU A 143 -18.77 10.28 -10.39
C LEU A 143 -19.07 9.78 -11.81
N VAL A 144 -20.33 9.90 -12.22
CA VAL A 144 -20.80 9.60 -13.59
C VAL A 144 -21.03 10.93 -14.30
N VAL A 145 -20.43 11.09 -15.48
CA VAL A 145 -20.53 12.29 -16.30
C VAL A 145 -21.71 12.14 -17.25
N GLN A 146 -22.49 13.21 -17.42
CA GLN A 146 -23.39 13.37 -18.55
C GLN A 146 -22.63 14.08 -19.67
N ASP A 147 -22.33 13.35 -20.74
CA ASP A 147 -21.62 13.84 -21.93
C ASP A 147 -22.63 14.17 -23.04
N ASP A 148 -22.89 15.46 -23.23
CA ASP A 148 -23.84 15.96 -24.23
C ASP A 148 -23.47 15.54 -25.65
N ALA A 149 -22.17 15.39 -25.95
CA ALA A 149 -21.73 14.95 -27.28
C ALA A 149 -22.08 13.48 -27.54
N VAL A 150 -22.17 12.66 -26.49
CA VAL A 150 -22.68 11.28 -26.59
C VAL A 150 -24.20 11.30 -26.73
N ALA A 151 -24.88 12.06 -25.87
CA ALA A 151 -26.35 12.15 -25.86
C ALA A 151 -26.91 12.70 -27.18
N SER A 152 -26.17 13.60 -27.85
CA SER A 152 -26.59 14.22 -29.11
C SER A 152 -26.53 13.29 -30.33
N VAL A 153 -25.87 12.11 -30.23
CA VAL A 153 -25.78 11.18 -31.35
C VAL A 153 -27.12 10.47 -31.56
N PRO A 154 -27.78 10.65 -32.73
CA PRO A 154 -29.06 10.01 -33.02
C PRO A 154 -28.94 8.48 -32.94
N ALA A 155 -30.01 7.82 -32.48
CA ALA A 155 -30.01 6.36 -32.24
C ALA A 155 -29.51 5.55 -33.45
N PHE A 156 -29.93 5.92 -34.67
CA PHE A 156 -29.54 5.22 -35.91
C PHE A 156 -28.04 5.34 -36.25
N ALA A 157 -27.34 6.34 -35.71
CA ALA A 157 -25.93 6.60 -35.99
C ALA A 157 -25.00 6.18 -34.84
N ARG A 158 -25.54 5.73 -33.70
CA ARG A 158 -24.73 5.45 -32.50
C ARG A 158 -23.66 4.42 -32.74
N ASP A 159 -23.98 3.31 -33.40
CA ASP A 159 -23.00 2.23 -33.65
C ASP A 159 -21.91 2.63 -34.66
N LEU A 160 -22.11 3.68 -35.46
CA LEU A 160 -21.09 4.22 -36.35
C LEU A 160 -19.98 4.94 -35.55
N PHE A 161 -20.35 5.65 -34.49
CA PHE A 161 -19.40 6.43 -33.67
C PHE A 161 -18.96 5.69 -32.40
N PHE A 162 -19.83 4.86 -31.84
CA PHE A 162 -19.66 4.13 -30.60
C PHE A 162 -20.08 2.67 -30.81
N PRO A 163 -19.25 1.85 -31.48
CA PRO A 163 -19.59 0.45 -31.76
C PRO A 163 -20.01 -0.28 -30.49
N GLN A 164 -21.21 -0.87 -30.48
CA GLN A 164 -21.73 -1.54 -29.31
C GLN A 164 -20.85 -2.74 -28.93
N HIS A 165 -20.47 -2.81 -27.66
CA HIS A 165 -19.75 -3.94 -27.10
C HIS A 165 -20.75 -4.98 -26.56
N ALA A 166 -21.20 -5.88 -27.45
CA ALA A 166 -22.16 -6.92 -27.08
C ALA A 166 -21.66 -7.78 -25.90
N GLY A 167 -22.58 -8.12 -24.98
CA GLY A 167 -22.28 -8.92 -23.80
C GLY A 167 -21.51 -8.19 -22.69
N GLN A 168 -21.25 -6.89 -22.83
CA GLN A 168 -20.68 -6.05 -21.77
C GLN A 168 -21.77 -5.30 -21.00
N PRO A 169 -21.55 -4.96 -19.71
CA PRO A 169 -22.49 -4.16 -18.91
C PRO A 169 -22.39 -2.66 -19.21
N TYR A 170 -21.87 -2.28 -20.38
CA TYR A 170 -21.78 -0.92 -20.89
C TYR A 170 -21.99 -0.95 -22.41
N TYR A 171 -22.45 0.16 -22.97
CA TYR A 171 -22.77 0.25 -24.39
C TYR A 171 -21.51 0.24 -25.26
N SER A 172 -20.58 1.17 -25.00
CA SER A 172 -19.33 1.29 -25.76
C SER A 172 -18.27 2.05 -24.96
N VAL A 173 -17.18 2.44 -25.61
CA VAL A 173 -16.07 3.19 -25.02
C VAL A 173 -16.05 4.59 -25.64
N ARG A 174 -16.14 5.64 -24.80
CA ARG A 174 -16.12 7.04 -25.24
C ARG A 174 -14.70 7.47 -25.64
N PHE A 175 -13.75 7.09 -24.81
CA PHE A 175 -12.30 7.19 -24.95
C PHE A 175 -11.70 6.02 -24.20
N MET A 176 -10.44 5.66 -24.48
CA MET A 176 -9.79 4.59 -23.74
C MET A 176 -9.88 4.80 -22.22
N GLY A 177 -10.47 3.82 -21.53
CA GLY A 177 -10.72 3.85 -20.09
C GLY A 177 -11.97 4.64 -19.64
N PHE A 178 -12.85 5.05 -20.55
CA PHE A 178 -14.13 5.70 -20.25
C PHE A 178 -15.29 4.97 -20.93
N PHE A 179 -16.16 4.36 -20.13
CA PHE A 179 -17.27 3.55 -20.60
C PHE A 179 -18.53 4.40 -20.76
N ILE A 180 -19.18 4.28 -21.92
CA ILE A 180 -20.54 4.77 -22.15
C ILE A 180 -21.49 3.76 -21.53
N GLN A 181 -22.12 4.10 -20.41
CA GLN A 181 -23.08 3.24 -19.73
C GLN A 181 -24.44 3.29 -20.41
N ASP A 182 -24.85 4.49 -20.82
CA ASP A 182 -26.11 4.74 -21.54
C ASP A 182 -25.90 5.88 -22.55
N PRO A 183 -25.95 5.60 -23.86
CA PRO A 183 -25.77 6.63 -24.88
C PRO A 183 -26.99 7.57 -25.02
N ALA A 184 -28.17 7.20 -24.52
CA ALA A 184 -29.35 8.06 -24.60
C ALA A 184 -29.29 9.24 -23.63
N THR A 185 -28.78 9.00 -22.43
CA THR A 185 -28.56 10.03 -21.41
C THR A 185 -27.15 10.62 -21.43
N GLY A 186 -26.26 10.09 -22.28
CA GLY A 186 -24.85 10.46 -22.31
C GLY A 186 -24.07 10.04 -21.07
N ALA A 187 -24.52 9.01 -20.33
CA ALA A 187 -23.88 8.58 -19.10
C ALA A 187 -22.52 7.92 -19.39
N VAL A 188 -21.43 8.54 -18.94
CA VAL A 188 -20.05 8.09 -19.11
C VAL A 188 -19.35 7.98 -17.76
N ILE A 189 -18.64 6.88 -17.53
CA ILE A 189 -17.89 6.64 -16.29
C ILE A 189 -16.46 6.21 -16.58
N SER A 190 -15.50 6.59 -15.73
CA SER A 190 -14.14 6.07 -15.84
C SER A 190 -14.06 4.59 -15.46
N GLN A 191 -13.09 3.89 -16.04
CA GLN A 191 -12.87 2.47 -15.84
C GLN A 191 -12.52 2.12 -14.40
N PHE A 192 -11.80 2.98 -13.67
CA PHE A 192 -11.28 2.67 -12.34
C PHE A 192 -12.13 3.25 -11.21
N PRO A 193 -12.13 2.61 -10.03
CA PRO A 193 -12.79 3.16 -8.84
C PRO A 193 -12.24 4.54 -8.43
N HIS A 194 -13.10 5.35 -7.81
CA HIS A 194 -12.91 6.79 -7.71
C HIS A 194 -12.13 7.28 -6.47
N LEU A 195 -11.59 6.42 -5.60
CA LEU A 195 -10.85 6.89 -4.41
C LEU A 195 -9.57 7.65 -4.78
N TYR A 196 -8.77 7.13 -5.71
CA TYR A 196 -7.59 7.86 -6.18
C TYR A 196 -7.96 9.08 -7.04
N PRO A 197 -8.92 8.99 -7.99
CA PRO A 197 -9.50 10.16 -8.65
C PRO A 197 -10.00 11.25 -7.69
N ALA A 198 -10.61 10.89 -6.55
CA ALA A 198 -11.02 11.84 -5.52
C ALA A 198 -9.83 12.59 -4.91
N SER A 199 -8.70 11.91 -4.72
CA SER A 199 -7.46 12.58 -4.30
C SER A 199 -6.92 13.53 -5.37
N ILE A 200 -7.01 13.15 -6.64
CA ILE A 200 -6.60 14.01 -7.76
C ILE A 200 -7.51 15.25 -7.84
N ALA A 201 -8.80 15.10 -7.57
CA ALA A 201 -9.74 16.22 -7.51
C ALA A 201 -9.39 17.22 -6.39
N ILE A 202 -8.96 16.72 -5.22
CA ILE A 202 -8.41 17.56 -4.15
C ILE A 202 -7.16 18.29 -4.62
N GLY A 203 -6.21 17.58 -5.23
CA GLY A 203 -4.99 18.18 -5.79
C GLY A 203 -5.31 19.27 -6.82
N TYR A 204 -6.30 19.03 -7.67
CA TYR A 204 -6.79 20.01 -8.64
C TYR A 204 -7.38 21.26 -7.97
N GLY A 205 -8.13 21.09 -6.88
CA GLY A 205 -8.66 22.21 -6.10
C GLY A 205 -7.58 23.04 -5.41
N LEU A 206 -6.44 22.42 -5.06
CA LEU A 206 -5.31 23.09 -4.39
C LEU A 206 -4.44 23.90 -5.36
N ASP A 207 -4.08 23.32 -6.51
CA ASP A 207 -3.11 23.92 -7.45
C ASP A 207 -3.35 23.50 -8.92
N GLY A 208 -4.61 23.30 -9.31
CA GLY A 208 -5.00 22.95 -10.67
C GLY A 208 -4.30 21.69 -11.19
N LEU A 209 -3.83 21.72 -12.44
CA LEU A 209 -3.17 20.56 -13.05
C LEU A 209 -1.86 20.18 -12.38
N SER A 210 -1.16 21.10 -11.70
CA SER A 210 0.05 20.78 -10.96
C SER A 210 -0.29 19.95 -9.72
N GLY A 211 -1.21 20.43 -8.88
CA GLY A 211 -1.65 19.67 -7.70
C GLY A 211 -2.29 18.32 -8.05
N ALA A 212 -3.02 18.23 -9.17
CA ALA A 212 -3.57 16.97 -9.68
C ALA A 212 -2.48 15.92 -9.98
N ARG A 213 -1.35 16.35 -10.57
CA ARG A 213 -0.21 15.47 -10.88
C ARG A 213 0.59 15.12 -9.62
N GLU A 214 0.73 16.07 -8.71
CA GLU A 214 1.52 15.92 -7.48
C GLU A 214 0.91 14.99 -6.44
N ALA A 215 -0.41 14.73 -6.53
CA ALA A 215 -1.13 13.85 -5.62
C ALA A 215 -0.43 12.48 -5.45
N ILE A 216 0.13 11.90 -6.51
CA ILE A 216 0.81 10.60 -6.44
C ILE A 216 2.07 10.63 -5.56
N GLY A 217 2.87 11.70 -5.67
CA GLY A 217 4.11 11.84 -4.90
C GLY A 217 3.83 11.99 -3.41
N VAL A 218 2.74 12.68 -3.05
CA VAL A 218 2.26 12.76 -1.67
C VAL A 218 1.85 11.38 -1.14
N TRP A 219 1.08 10.62 -1.92
CA TRP A 219 0.69 9.26 -1.54
C TRP A 219 1.87 8.31 -1.41
N ALA A 220 2.89 8.44 -2.25
CA ALA A 220 4.12 7.68 -2.14
C ALA A 220 4.85 7.96 -0.82
N ILE A 221 5.00 9.24 -0.44
CA ILE A 221 5.58 9.61 0.86
C ILE A 221 4.75 9.02 2.01
N LEU A 222 3.42 9.16 1.97
CA LEU A 222 2.54 8.57 2.97
C LEU A 222 2.63 7.04 3.00
N GLY A 223 2.83 6.40 1.85
CA GLY A 223 3.05 4.96 1.69
C GLY A 223 4.32 4.50 2.40
N VAL A 224 5.45 5.14 2.10
CA VAL A 224 6.73 4.88 2.75
C VAL A 224 6.63 5.11 4.26
N LEU A 225 5.96 6.18 4.70
CA LEU A 225 5.74 6.44 6.12
C LEU A 225 4.84 5.39 6.78
N ALA A 226 3.79 4.92 6.10
CA ALA A 226 2.91 3.88 6.62
C ALA A 226 3.67 2.54 6.79
N VAL A 227 4.53 2.19 5.82
CA VAL A 227 5.43 1.05 5.92
C VAL A 227 6.43 1.23 7.06
N TYR A 228 7.00 2.42 7.22
CA TYR A 228 7.88 2.75 8.35
C TYR A 228 7.17 2.57 9.69
N PHE A 229 5.99 3.14 9.93
CA PHE A 229 5.32 3.03 11.23
C PHE A 229 4.82 1.59 11.51
N ALA A 230 4.32 0.89 10.50
CA ALA A 230 3.98 -0.52 10.61
C ALA A 230 5.23 -1.37 10.92
N GLY A 231 6.34 -1.11 10.22
CA GLY A 231 7.62 -1.77 10.43
C GLY A 231 8.25 -1.44 11.78
N ALA A 232 8.16 -0.19 12.25
CA ALA A 232 8.76 0.25 13.51
C ALA A 232 8.13 -0.46 14.70
N ARG A 233 6.82 -0.70 14.61
CA ARG A 233 6.09 -1.54 15.56
C ARG A 233 6.56 -3.00 15.56
N LEU A 234 6.97 -3.55 14.42
CA LEU A 234 7.29 -4.97 14.26
C LEU A 234 8.77 -5.28 14.51
N PHE A 235 9.66 -4.42 14.04
CA PHE A 235 11.11 -4.66 13.94
C PHE A 235 11.93 -3.58 14.65
N GLY A 236 11.30 -2.57 15.23
CA GLY A 236 11.95 -1.39 15.80
C GLY A 236 12.25 -0.31 14.77
N GLU A 237 12.47 0.92 15.24
CA GLU A 237 12.60 2.12 14.40
C GLU A 237 13.81 2.07 13.44
N PRO A 238 15.02 1.63 13.85
CA PRO A 238 16.17 1.64 12.93
C PRO A 238 16.00 0.66 11.76
N ALA A 239 15.49 -0.55 12.04
CA ALA A 239 15.23 -1.55 11.00
C ALA A 239 14.12 -1.10 10.06
N ALA A 240 13.06 -0.50 10.60
CA ALA A 240 11.97 0.07 9.80
C ALA A 240 12.42 1.24 8.94
N PHE A 241 13.28 2.11 9.46
CA PHE A 241 13.86 3.22 8.71
C PHE A 241 14.73 2.70 7.56
N ALA A 242 15.60 1.71 7.82
CA ALA A 242 16.41 1.08 6.78
C ALA A 242 15.53 0.42 5.70
N GLY A 243 14.51 -0.35 6.10
CA GLY A 243 13.59 -0.99 5.17
C GLY A 243 12.77 -0.01 4.33
N ALA A 244 12.21 1.03 4.97
CA ALA A 244 11.46 2.08 4.29
C ALA A 244 12.35 2.95 3.39
N GLY A 245 13.61 3.19 3.79
CA GLY A 245 14.61 3.87 2.96
C GLY A 245 14.97 3.06 1.71
N LEU A 246 15.20 1.75 1.86
CA LEU A 246 15.42 0.86 0.71
C LEU A 246 14.19 0.79 -0.20
N LEU A 247 12.98 0.79 0.38
CA LEU A 247 11.73 0.87 -0.39
C LEU A 247 11.65 2.17 -1.19
N ALA A 248 11.91 3.33 -0.57
CA ALA A 248 11.90 4.63 -1.24
C ALA A 248 12.93 4.74 -2.38
N LEU A 249 14.01 3.96 -2.32
CA LEU A 249 15.03 3.86 -3.36
C LEU A 249 14.73 2.78 -4.42
N ASN A 250 13.79 1.87 -4.15
CA ASN A 250 13.46 0.78 -5.04
C ASN A 250 12.88 1.31 -6.37
N VAL A 251 13.31 0.72 -7.48
CA VAL A 251 12.91 1.16 -8.83
C VAL A 251 11.40 1.09 -9.06
N VAL A 252 10.70 0.10 -8.46
CA VAL A 252 9.26 -0.08 -8.60
C VAL A 252 8.52 1.00 -7.81
N GLU A 253 8.91 1.21 -6.56
CA GLU A 253 8.35 2.28 -5.72
C GLU A 253 8.49 3.60 -6.46
N VAL A 254 9.71 3.98 -6.84
CA VAL A 254 9.99 5.19 -7.60
C VAL A 254 9.09 5.33 -8.83
N TRP A 255 8.99 4.27 -9.62
CA TRP A 255 8.25 4.30 -10.87
C TRP A 255 6.78 4.63 -10.60
N PHE A 256 6.16 3.92 -9.65
CA PHE A 256 4.77 4.12 -9.27
C PHE A 256 4.56 5.43 -8.50
N SER A 257 5.56 5.94 -7.79
CA SER A 257 5.52 7.24 -7.10
C SER A 257 5.54 8.44 -8.04
N ARG A 258 5.96 8.24 -9.30
CA ARG A 258 6.02 9.30 -10.32
C ARG A 258 4.94 9.16 -11.39
N TYR A 259 4.17 8.08 -11.36
CA TYR A 259 3.23 7.70 -12.40
C TYR A 259 1.85 7.49 -11.76
N PRO A 260 0.81 8.29 -12.10
CA PRO A 260 -0.47 8.25 -11.40
C PRO A 260 -1.09 6.85 -11.35
N ASN A 261 -1.03 6.21 -10.18
CA ASN A 261 -1.43 4.82 -9.97
C ASN A 261 -2.06 4.66 -8.59
N ALA A 262 -3.01 3.73 -8.50
CA ALA A 262 -3.75 3.46 -7.27
C ALA A 262 -2.91 2.73 -6.20
N GLU A 263 -1.84 2.05 -6.60
CA GLU A 263 -0.99 1.21 -5.75
C GLU A 263 -0.33 1.99 -4.61
N MET A 264 0.09 3.24 -4.84
CA MET A 264 0.70 4.07 -3.79
C MET A 264 -0.32 4.47 -2.71
N VAL A 265 -1.56 4.75 -3.13
CA VAL A 265 -2.68 5.00 -2.21
C VAL A 265 -3.00 3.74 -1.42
N MET A 266 -3.00 2.58 -2.09
CA MET A 266 -3.22 1.29 -1.46
C MET A 266 -2.15 1.02 -0.40
N GLN A 267 -0.87 1.22 -0.72
CA GLN A 267 0.23 1.06 0.23
C GLN A 267 0.02 1.91 1.48
N ALA A 268 -0.23 3.21 1.33
CA ALA A 268 -0.44 4.12 2.45
C ALA A 268 -1.61 3.70 3.34
N LEU A 269 -2.80 3.50 2.75
CA LEU A 269 -4.01 3.22 3.52
C LEU A 269 -4.07 1.78 4.04
N MET A 270 -3.52 0.79 3.30
CA MET A 270 -3.47 -0.60 3.76
C MET A 270 -2.52 -0.77 4.94
N PHE A 271 -1.29 -0.23 4.88
CA PHE A 271 -0.37 -0.32 6.00
C PHE A 271 -0.86 0.50 7.21
N ALA A 272 -1.53 1.64 6.98
CA ALA A 272 -2.25 2.31 8.04
C ALA A 272 -3.37 1.44 8.63
N ALA A 273 -4.19 0.77 7.81
CA ALA A 273 -5.25 -0.12 8.28
C ALA A 273 -4.70 -1.32 9.08
N VAL A 274 -3.57 -1.90 8.67
CA VAL A 274 -2.86 -2.95 9.40
C VAL A 274 -2.37 -2.42 10.75
N LEU A 275 -1.73 -1.25 10.77
CA LEU A 275 -1.26 -0.63 12.01
C LEU A 275 -2.43 -0.30 12.95
N ALA A 276 -3.52 0.29 12.45
CA ALA A 276 -4.73 0.54 13.22
C ALA A 276 -5.32 -0.77 13.78
N THR A 277 -5.35 -1.84 12.99
CA THR A 277 -5.85 -3.15 13.45
C THR A 277 -5.00 -3.68 14.59
N ALA A 278 -3.67 -3.54 14.50
CA ALA A 278 -2.74 -3.93 15.55
C ALA A 278 -2.90 -3.07 16.81
N ARG A 279 -3.00 -1.74 16.67
CA ARG A 279 -3.30 -0.84 17.80
C ARG A 279 -4.63 -1.21 18.48
N ALA A 280 -5.64 -1.56 17.69
CA ALA A 280 -6.97 -1.88 18.17
C ALA A 280 -7.04 -3.21 18.93
N HIS A 281 -6.48 -4.28 18.36
CA HIS A 281 -6.69 -5.65 18.86
C HIS A 281 -5.47 -6.21 19.62
N VAL A 282 -4.27 -5.68 19.41
CA VAL A 282 -3.06 -6.11 20.12
C VAL A 282 -2.73 -5.17 21.27
N ASP A 283 -2.67 -3.86 21.03
CA ASP A 283 -2.42 -2.86 22.10
C ASP A 283 -3.68 -2.53 22.91
N GLY A 284 -4.84 -2.95 22.41
CA GLY A 284 -6.12 -2.71 23.05
C GLY A 284 -6.52 -1.23 23.07
N ASP A 285 -6.09 -0.40 22.12
CA ASP A 285 -6.52 1.01 22.02
C ASP A 285 -7.87 1.10 21.27
N PRO A 286 -8.99 1.43 21.96
CA PRO A 286 -10.34 1.39 21.37
C PRO A 286 -10.57 2.43 20.28
N PHE A 287 -9.74 3.47 20.20
CA PHE A 287 -9.85 4.48 19.15
C PHE A 287 -9.60 3.88 17.77
N PHE A 288 -8.63 2.96 17.66
CA PHE A 288 -8.21 2.43 16.37
C PHE A 288 -9.13 1.34 15.80
N ALA A 289 -10.05 0.80 16.60
CA ALA A 289 -11.01 -0.21 16.13
C ALA A 289 -11.92 0.35 15.01
N PRO A 290 -12.65 1.46 15.20
CA PRO A 290 -13.42 2.07 14.12
C PRO A 290 -12.55 2.66 13.01
N VAL A 291 -11.33 3.12 13.30
CA VAL A 291 -10.39 3.60 12.28
C VAL A 291 -10.03 2.47 11.32
N ALA A 292 -9.59 1.31 11.83
CA ALA A 292 -9.29 0.14 11.01
C ALA A 292 -10.52 -0.33 10.23
N GLY A 293 -11.68 -0.39 10.90
CA GLY A 293 -12.94 -0.79 10.27
C GLY A 293 -13.42 0.18 9.19
N ALA A 294 -13.03 1.45 9.21
CA ALA A 294 -13.35 2.43 8.16
C ALA A 294 -12.31 2.44 7.02
N LEU A 295 -11.01 2.32 7.34
CA LEU A 295 -9.95 2.35 6.34
C LEU A 295 -9.97 1.13 5.40
N LEU A 296 -10.26 -0.05 5.93
CA LEU A 296 -10.32 -1.29 5.15
C LEU A 296 -11.34 -1.23 3.99
N PRO A 297 -12.64 -0.97 4.22
CA PRO A 297 -13.61 -0.88 3.13
C PRO A 297 -13.44 0.37 2.27
N LEU A 298 -12.82 1.46 2.78
CA LEU A 298 -12.50 2.62 1.95
C LEU A 298 -11.60 2.23 0.76
N LEU A 299 -10.68 1.29 0.96
CA LEU A 299 -9.83 0.76 -0.12
C LEU A 299 -10.60 0.02 -1.21
N LEU A 300 -11.83 -0.44 -0.97
CA LEU A 300 -12.66 -1.02 -2.05
C LEU A 300 -13.04 0.04 -3.09
N PHE A 301 -13.14 1.31 -2.70
CA PHE A 301 -13.33 2.40 -3.64
C PHE A 301 -12.06 2.78 -4.41
N LEU A 302 -10.94 2.11 -4.11
CA LEU A 302 -9.67 2.26 -4.81
C LEU A 302 -9.53 1.16 -5.87
N ARG A 303 -9.61 -0.12 -5.46
CA ARG A 303 -9.51 -1.28 -6.35
C ARG A 303 -10.16 -2.53 -5.73
N ILE A 304 -10.66 -3.44 -6.57
CA ILE A 304 -11.34 -4.67 -6.11
C ILE A 304 -10.37 -5.72 -5.55
N ASP A 305 -9.12 -5.77 -6.02
CA ASP A 305 -8.11 -6.76 -5.60
C ASP A 305 -7.69 -6.59 -4.13
N VAL A 306 -7.99 -5.44 -3.51
CA VAL A 306 -7.79 -5.20 -2.08
C VAL A 306 -8.58 -6.18 -1.19
N VAL A 307 -9.65 -6.82 -1.71
CA VAL A 307 -10.39 -7.85 -0.97
C VAL A 307 -9.50 -8.96 -0.43
N LEU A 308 -8.40 -9.31 -1.12
CA LEU A 308 -7.46 -10.33 -0.66
C LEU A 308 -6.67 -9.86 0.58
N ALA A 309 -6.18 -8.63 0.55
CA ALA A 309 -5.47 -8.04 1.68
C ALA A 309 -6.42 -7.77 2.86
N MET A 310 -7.66 -7.32 2.60
CA MET A 310 -8.70 -7.22 3.63
C MET A 310 -9.02 -8.58 4.25
N ALA A 311 -9.15 -9.63 3.44
CA ALA A 311 -9.40 -10.98 3.95
C ALA A 311 -8.26 -11.47 4.85
N ALA A 312 -6.99 -11.14 4.54
CA ALA A 312 -5.86 -11.45 5.40
C ALA A 312 -5.95 -10.71 6.76
N VAL A 313 -6.29 -9.42 6.75
CA VAL A 313 -6.46 -8.63 7.99
C VAL A 313 -7.64 -9.16 8.83
N ILE A 314 -8.79 -9.42 8.20
CA ILE A 314 -9.98 -9.99 8.86
C ILE A 314 -9.66 -11.38 9.41
N GLY A 315 -8.97 -12.22 8.64
CA GLY A 315 -8.48 -13.53 9.08
C GLY A 315 -7.59 -13.41 10.32
N GLY A 316 -6.68 -12.43 10.35
CA GLY A 316 -5.89 -12.11 11.54
C GLY A 316 -6.74 -11.75 12.75
N VAL A 317 -7.75 -10.89 12.59
CA VAL A 317 -8.68 -10.52 13.68
C VAL A 317 -9.49 -11.74 14.16
N VAL A 318 -9.94 -12.60 13.26
CA VAL A 318 -10.65 -13.84 13.60
C VAL A 318 -9.74 -14.81 14.34
N LEU A 319 -8.47 -14.95 13.94
CA LEU A 319 -7.49 -15.74 14.67
C LEU A 319 -7.22 -15.19 16.07
N LEU A 320 -7.14 -13.87 16.24
CA LEU A 320 -7.06 -13.25 17.56
C LEU A 320 -8.31 -13.59 18.41
N HIS A 321 -9.49 -13.60 17.80
CA HIS A 321 -10.73 -14.00 18.48
C HIS A 321 -10.72 -15.48 18.91
N VAL A 322 -10.23 -16.39 18.06
CA VAL A 322 -10.00 -17.81 18.41
C VAL A 322 -9.07 -17.96 19.61
N ARG A 323 -8.18 -16.99 19.81
CA ARG A 323 -7.27 -16.90 20.97
C ARG A 323 -7.86 -16.16 22.16
N ARG A 324 -9.16 -15.88 22.13
CA ARG A 324 -9.93 -15.17 23.17
C ARG A 324 -9.51 -13.71 23.38
N VAL A 325 -8.87 -13.12 22.38
CA VAL A 325 -8.71 -11.67 22.33
C VAL A 325 -10.07 -11.08 21.95
N PRO A 326 -10.66 -10.21 22.76
CA PRO A 326 -11.97 -9.65 22.46
C PRO A 326 -11.88 -8.83 21.17
N SER A 327 -12.73 -9.16 20.20
CA SER A 327 -12.94 -8.31 19.04
C SER A 327 -13.95 -7.22 19.40
N ARG A 328 -13.79 -6.04 18.82
CA ARG A 328 -14.61 -4.87 19.18
C ARG A 328 -15.71 -4.69 18.16
N ALA A 329 -16.95 -4.52 18.62
CA ALA A 329 -18.08 -4.20 17.73
C ALA A 329 -17.83 -2.92 16.92
N SER A 330 -17.12 -1.94 17.50
CA SER A 330 -16.72 -0.70 16.82
C SER A 330 -15.78 -0.90 15.64
N PHE A 331 -15.13 -2.07 15.48
CA PHE A 331 -14.41 -2.44 14.26
C PHE A 331 -15.38 -2.96 13.18
N TRP A 332 -16.30 -3.85 13.56
CA TRP A 332 -17.19 -4.54 12.61
C TRP A 332 -18.27 -3.63 12.02
N LEU A 333 -18.80 -2.67 12.78
CA LEU A 333 -19.85 -1.77 12.31
C LEU A 333 -19.43 -0.90 11.11
N PRO A 334 -18.33 -0.10 11.18
CA PRO A 334 -17.89 0.67 10.01
C PRO A 334 -17.40 -0.22 8.87
N LEU A 335 -16.84 -1.41 9.18
CA LEU A 335 -16.45 -2.38 8.16
C LEU A 335 -17.67 -2.86 7.36
N ALA A 336 -18.72 -3.30 8.04
CA ALA A 336 -19.95 -3.78 7.42
C ALA A 336 -20.64 -2.66 6.62
N ALA A 337 -20.74 -1.45 7.19
CA ALA A 337 -21.34 -0.31 6.51
C ALA A 337 -20.54 0.07 5.24
N GLY A 338 -19.21 0.13 5.33
CA GLY A 338 -18.36 0.42 4.18
C GLY A 338 -18.42 -0.67 3.11
N CYS A 339 -18.45 -1.95 3.49
CA CYS A 339 -18.64 -3.06 2.56
C CYS A 339 -20.02 -3.01 1.87
N ALA A 340 -21.08 -2.64 2.58
CA ALA A 340 -22.41 -2.48 2.01
C ALA A 340 -22.45 -1.32 0.98
N LEU A 341 -21.80 -0.20 1.30
CA LEU A 341 -21.65 0.92 0.35
C LEU A 341 -20.81 0.52 -0.87
N ALA A 342 -19.73 -0.21 -0.68
CA ALA A 342 -18.91 -0.72 -1.77
C ALA A 342 -19.70 -1.70 -2.65
N ALA A 343 -20.55 -2.55 -2.06
CA ALA A 343 -21.42 -3.45 -2.79
C ALA A 343 -22.41 -2.67 -3.68
N TRP A 344 -23.11 -1.67 -3.14
CA TRP A 344 -23.96 -0.77 -3.93
C TRP A 344 -23.19 -0.08 -5.06
N TYR A 345 -21.99 0.39 -4.76
CA TYR A 345 -21.13 1.09 -5.73
C TYR A 345 -20.70 0.18 -6.90
N PHE A 346 -20.36 -1.08 -6.62
CA PHE A 346 -19.95 -2.06 -7.63
C PHE A 346 -21.11 -2.69 -8.39
N THR A 347 -22.31 -2.80 -7.81
CA THR A 347 -23.50 -3.28 -8.53
C THR A 347 -24.19 -2.16 -9.32
N GLY A 348 -23.97 -0.90 -8.94
CA GLY A 348 -24.49 0.28 -9.62
C GLY A 348 -23.44 0.95 -10.53
N PRO A 349 -22.91 2.13 -10.17
CA PRO A 349 -22.03 2.92 -11.05
C PRO A 349 -20.85 2.13 -11.62
N MET A 350 -20.16 1.31 -10.82
CA MET A 350 -18.95 0.60 -11.24
C MET A 350 -19.17 -0.82 -11.75
N ARG A 351 -20.39 -1.18 -12.16
CA ARG A 351 -20.69 -2.52 -12.72
C ARG A 351 -19.76 -2.94 -13.86
N ALA A 352 -19.33 -1.99 -14.69
CA ALA A 352 -18.42 -2.22 -15.80
C ALA A 352 -17.01 -2.64 -15.36
N TYR A 353 -16.54 -2.12 -14.24
CA TYR A 353 -15.22 -2.46 -13.70
C TYR A 353 -15.17 -3.89 -13.14
N VAL A 354 -16.24 -4.32 -12.45
CA VAL A 354 -16.32 -5.66 -11.85
C VAL A 354 -16.81 -6.73 -12.81
N ALA A 355 -17.21 -6.37 -14.03
CA ALA A 355 -17.75 -7.28 -15.04
C ALA A 355 -16.88 -8.51 -15.28
N ARG A 356 -15.57 -8.32 -15.47
CA ARG A 356 -14.63 -9.42 -15.73
C ARG A 356 -14.40 -10.30 -14.50
N PRO A 357 -14.09 -9.76 -13.31
CA PRO A 357 -14.03 -10.57 -12.09
C PRO A 357 -15.33 -11.35 -11.82
N MET A 358 -16.49 -10.72 -12.02
CA MET A 358 -17.78 -11.38 -11.81
C MET A 358 -18.01 -12.48 -12.84
N ALA A 359 -17.74 -12.23 -14.12
CA ALA A 359 -17.83 -13.25 -15.15
C ALA A 359 -16.92 -14.44 -14.83
N PHE A 360 -15.69 -14.21 -14.39
CA PHE A 360 -14.77 -15.29 -14.00
C PHE A 360 -15.37 -16.20 -12.92
N VAL A 361 -15.97 -15.61 -11.87
CA VAL A 361 -16.62 -16.40 -10.81
C VAL A 361 -17.87 -17.10 -11.35
N GLN A 362 -18.69 -16.43 -12.15
CA GLN A 362 -19.94 -16.96 -12.71
C GLN A 362 -19.73 -18.18 -13.61
N HIS A 363 -18.58 -18.27 -14.29
CA HIS A 363 -18.23 -19.38 -15.18
C HIS A 363 -17.64 -20.60 -14.44
N PHE A 364 -17.65 -20.61 -13.11
CA PHE A 364 -17.25 -21.80 -12.36
C PHE A 364 -18.20 -22.97 -12.63
N ALA A 365 -17.63 -24.17 -12.75
CA ALA A 365 -18.42 -25.39 -12.78
C ALA A 365 -19.06 -25.65 -11.41
N VAL A 366 -20.18 -26.35 -11.37
CA VAL A 366 -20.91 -26.67 -10.12
C VAL A 366 -20.00 -27.32 -9.07
N TRP A 367 -19.08 -28.19 -9.48
CA TRP A 367 -18.12 -28.81 -8.56
C TRP A 367 -17.10 -27.82 -7.97
N GLN A 368 -16.75 -26.75 -8.70
CA GLN A 368 -15.86 -25.70 -8.18
C GLN A 368 -16.57 -24.86 -7.13
N TYR A 369 -17.86 -24.55 -7.34
CA TYR A 369 -18.69 -23.94 -6.30
C TYR A 369 -18.84 -24.84 -5.08
N ALA A 370 -19.11 -26.13 -5.28
CA ALA A 370 -19.20 -27.09 -4.19
C ALA A 370 -17.89 -27.20 -3.40
N LEU A 371 -16.75 -27.23 -4.09
CA LEU A 371 -15.42 -27.26 -3.47
C LEU A 371 -15.15 -25.98 -2.68
N LEU A 372 -15.47 -24.81 -3.24
CA LEU A 372 -15.30 -23.53 -2.55
C LEU A 372 -16.19 -23.45 -1.32
N ALA A 373 -17.47 -23.85 -1.43
CA ALA A 373 -18.40 -23.90 -0.32
C ALA A 373 -17.92 -24.87 0.77
N ALA A 374 -17.47 -26.06 0.40
CA ALA A 374 -16.91 -27.03 1.33
C ALA A 374 -15.65 -26.50 2.03
N ALA A 375 -14.75 -25.82 1.31
CA ALA A 375 -13.57 -25.20 1.90
C ALA A 375 -13.93 -24.09 2.90
N VAL A 376 -14.87 -23.21 2.55
CA VAL A 376 -15.36 -22.15 3.45
C VAL A 376 -16.01 -22.77 4.70
N LEU A 377 -16.88 -23.76 4.53
CA LEU A 377 -17.54 -24.45 5.64
C LEU A 377 -16.53 -25.18 6.54
N ALA A 378 -15.50 -25.81 5.96
CA ALA A 378 -14.43 -26.46 6.71
C ALA A 378 -13.63 -25.45 7.55
N VAL A 379 -13.26 -24.30 6.97
CA VAL A 379 -12.57 -23.23 7.69
C VAL A 379 -13.45 -22.66 8.81
N VAL A 380 -14.71 -22.36 8.53
CA VAL A 380 -15.66 -21.85 9.53
C VAL A 380 -15.87 -22.87 10.65
N GLY A 381 -16.08 -24.15 10.31
CA GLY A 381 -16.23 -25.24 11.27
C GLY A 381 -14.99 -25.45 12.14
N LEU A 382 -13.79 -25.37 11.55
CA LEU A 382 -12.51 -25.44 12.26
C LEU A 382 -12.37 -24.28 13.25
N LEU A 383 -12.63 -23.04 12.80
CA LEU A 383 -12.53 -21.85 13.64
C LEU A 383 -13.57 -21.87 14.77
N ALA A 384 -14.82 -22.24 14.47
CA ALA A 384 -15.87 -22.38 15.48
C ALA A 384 -15.53 -23.45 16.53
N SER A 385 -14.95 -24.57 16.11
CA SER A 385 -14.45 -25.62 17.01
C SER A 385 -13.27 -25.13 17.84
N ALA A 386 -12.38 -24.31 17.25
CA ALA A 386 -11.21 -23.78 17.92
C ALA A 386 -11.56 -22.76 19.02
N VAL A 387 -12.61 -21.96 18.83
CA VAL A 387 -13.13 -21.06 19.88
C VAL A 387 -13.56 -21.87 21.12
N ARG A 388 -14.14 -23.06 20.91
CA ARG A 388 -14.61 -23.95 21.99
C ARG A 388 -13.50 -24.78 22.63
N SER A 389 -12.49 -25.21 21.86
CA SER A 389 -11.42 -26.10 22.32
C SER A 389 -10.09 -25.38 22.57
N ARG A 390 -9.61 -25.38 23.82
CA ARG A 390 -8.29 -24.82 24.19
C ARG A 390 -7.14 -25.50 23.45
N ARG A 391 -7.21 -26.83 23.28
CA ARG A 391 -6.19 -27.62 22.60
C ARG A 391 -6.09 -27.23 21.13
N LEU A 392 -7.24 -27.11 20.46
CA LEU A 392 -7.30 -26.75 19.05
C LEU A 392 -6.88 -25.30 18.81
N SER A 393 -7.32 -24.36 19.66
CA SER A 393 -6.86 -22.96 19.62
C SER A 393 -5.34 -22.85 19.76
N ALA A 394 -4.74 -23.57 20.72
CA ALA A 394 -3.29 -23.59 20.92
C ALA A 394 -2.56 -24.21 19.71
N TRP A 395 -3.09 -25.30 19.15
CA TRP A 395 -2.53 -25.95 17.96
C TRP A 395 -2.55 -25.01 16.74
N ILE A 396 -3.70 -24.38 16.45
CA ILE A 396 -3.83 -23.41 15.36
C ILE A 396 -2.82 -22.27 15.53
N ALA A 397 -2.71 -21.74 16.75
CA ALA A 397 -1.80 -20.65 17.04
C ALA A 397 -0.32 -21.00 16.71
N VAL A 398 0.11 -22.23 16.99
CA VAL A 398 1.47 -22.70 16.71
C VAL A 398 1.68 -23.03 15.22
N VAL A 399 0.68 -23.64 14.59
CA VAL A 399 0.79 -24.15 13.21
C VAL A 399 0.58 -23.06 12.17
N THR A 400 -0.40 -22.17 12.35
CA THR A 400 -0.78 -21.17 11.35
C THR A 400 0.39 -20.32 10.86
N PRO A 401 1.28 -19.76 11.72
CA PRO A 401 2.41 -18.97 11.23
C PRO A 401 3.34 -19.76 10.32
N THR A 402 3.70 -20.97 10.75
CA THR A 402 4.61 -21.85 10.01
C THR A 402 3.98 -22.32 8.70
N ALA A 403 2.69 -22.68 8.73
CA ALA A 403 1.93 -23.09 7.56
C ALA A 403 1.82 -21.95 6.54
N LEU A 404 1.58 -20.71 6.99
CA LEU A 404 1.55 -19.54 6.10
C LEU A 404 2.91 -19.29 5.45
N CYS A 405 4.01 -19.32 6.20
CA CYS A 405 5.35 -19.19 5.63
C CYS A 405 5.62 -20.30 4.60
N PHE A 406 5.28 -21.55 4.92
CA PHE A 406 5.42 -22.68 4.00
C PHE A 406 4.60 -22.47 2.72
N VAL A 407 3.33 -22.07 2.84
CA VAL A 407 2.46 -21.79 1.69
C VAL A 407 3.04 -20.67 0.82
N VAL A 408 3.52 -19.57 1.41
CA VAL A 408 4.13 -18.47 0.66
C VAL A 408 5.38 -18.94 -0.08
N VAL A 409 6.27 -19.69 0.58
CA VAL A 409 7.48 -20.23 -0.04
C VAL A 409 7.14 -21.22 -1.16
N ALA A 410 6.18 -22.12 -0.92
CA ALA A 410 5.74 -23.10 -1.91
C ALA A 410 5.11 -22.43 -3.13
N LEU A 411 4.26 -21.40 -2.93
CA LEU A 411 3.67 -20.62 -4.02
C LEU A 411 4.71 -19.81 -4.78
N ALA A 412 5.67 -19.18 -4.10
CA ALA A 412 6.77 -18.46 -4.73
C ALA A 412 7.64 -19.42 -5.56
N THR A 413 7.96 -20.60 -5.02
CA THR A 413 8.72 -21.65 -5.71
C THR A 413 7.95 -22.17 -6.93
N TYR A 414 6.65 -22.42 -6.77
CA TYR A 414 5.78 -22.81 -7.87
C TYR A 414 5.78 -21.77 -8.98
N ALA A 415 5.55 -20.49 -8.64
CA ALA A 415 5.51 -19.40 -9.60
C ALA A 415 6.86 -19.22 -10.31
N GLU A 416 7.98 -19.33 -9.59
CA GLU A 416 9.31 -19.11 -10.15
C GLU A 416 9.84 -20.29 -10.97
N ALA A 417 9.64 -21.52 -10.51
CA ALA A 417 10.24 -22.70 -11.13
C ALA A 417 9.26 -23.46 -12.06
N PHE A 418 7.99 -23.56 -11.70
CA PHE A 418 7.07 -24.54 -12.31
C PHE A 418 5.93 -23.92 -13.14
N ARG A 419 5.49 -22.70 -12.80
CA ARG A 419 4.33 -22.07 -13.45
C ARG A 419 4.61 -21.76 -14.92
N ALA A 420 3.80 -22.34 -15.81
CA ALA A 420 3.93 -22.22 -17.25
C ALA A 420 2.64 -21.69 -17.90
N PRO A 421 2.73 -21.09 -19.10
CA PRO A 421 1.56 -20.68 -19.87
C PRO A 421 0.69 -21.89 -20.21
N SER A 422 -0.61 -21.67 -20.26
CA SER A 422 -1.57 -22.71 -20.65
C SER A 422 -2.72 -22.08 -21.43
N ARG A 423 -3.67 -22.88 -21.91
CA ARG A 423 -4.88 -22.36 -22.59
C ARG A 423 -5.67 -21.36 -21.74
N TRP A 424 -5.51 -21.39 -20.41
CA TRP A 424 -6.21 -20.53 -19.46
C TRP A 424 -5.31 -19.49 -18.79
N ILE A 425 -4.00 -19.52 -19.04
CA ILE A 425 -3.04 -18.64 -18.39
C ILE A 425 -2.15 -18.03 -19.47
N ALA A 426 -2.31 -16.72 -19.68
CA ALA A 426 -1.50 -16.00 -20.64
C ALA A 426 -0.01 -16.02 -20.24
N PRO A 427 0.93 -15.93 -21.20
CA PRO A 427 2.35 -15.97 -20.90
C PRO A 427 2.81 -14.91 -19.89
N HIS A 428 2.27 -13.69 -19.98
CA HIS A 428 2.61 -12.60 -19.05
C HIS A 428 2.13 -12.89 -17.62
N ASP A 429 0.98 -13.54 -17.45
CA ASP A 429 0.49 -13.94 -16.13
C ASP A 429 1.31 -15.08 -15.56
N ALA A 430 1.60 -16.12 -16.36
CA ALA A 430 2.37 -17.28 -15.93
C ALA A 430 3.77 -16.89 -15.44
N TYR A 431 4.42 -15.99 -16.17
CA TYR A 431 5.79 -15.54 -15.90
C TYR A 431 5.86 -14.26 -15.06
N ALA A 432 4.75 -13.82 -14.44
CA ALA A 432 4.72 -12.55 -13.71
C ALA A 432 5.79 -12.46 -12.61
N LEU A 433 5.88 -13.45 -11.72
CA LEU A 433 6.89 -13.47 -10.66
C LEU A 433 8.31 -13.56 -11.23
N ARG A 434 8.54 -14.40 -12.24
CA ARG A 434 9.85 -14.55 -12.90
C ARG A 434 10.31 -13.25 -13.52
N THR A 435 9.40 -12.56 -14.20
CA THR A 435 9.69 -11.26 -14.81
C THR A 435 9.96 -10.23 -13.71
N PHE A 436 9.17 -10.23 -12.65
CA PHE A 436 9.38 -9.33 -11.51
C PHE A 436 10.73 -9.55 -10.83
N ALA A 437 11.06 -10.80 -10.54
CA ALA A 437 12.32 -11.22 -9.95
C ALA A 437 13.49 -10.94 -10.90
N ALA A 438 13.37 -11.18 -12.20
CA ALA A 438 14.47 -10.93 -13.14
C ALA A 438 14.80 -9.45 -13.32
N PHE A 439 13.79 -8.57 -13.38
CA PHE A 439 13.98 -7.17 -13.77
C PHE A 439 13.99 -6.17 -12.61
N TYR A 440 13.27 -6.43 -11.52
CA TYR A 440 13.01 -5.41 -10.49
C TYR A 440 13.51 -5.77 -9.10
N LEU A 441 13.36 -7.02 -8.68
CA LEU A 441 13.80 -7.47 -7.35
C LEU A 441 15.17 -8.16 -7.37
N THR A 442 15.50 -8.88 -8.45
CA THR A 442 16.54 -9.93 -8.55
C THR A 442 16.17 -11.21 -7.80
N VAL A 443 16.50 -12.38 -8.38
CA VAL A 443 16.28 -13.68 -7.74
C VAL A 443 16.98 -13.79 -6.38
N PRO A 444 18.23 -13.32 -6.19
CA PRO A 444 18.87 -13.33 -4.87
C PRO A 444 18.10 -12.50 -3.82
N ALA A 445 17.54 -11.34 -4.18
CA ALA A 445 16.76 -10.56 -3.22
C ALA A 445 15.39 -11.21 -2.93
N LEU A 446 14.78 -11.88 -3.91
CA LEU A 446 13.59 -12.71 -3.67
C LEU A 446 13.90 -13.82 -2.67
N ILE A 447 15.02 -14.54 -2.85
CA ILE A 447 15.48 -15.57 -1.92
C ILE A 447 15.74 -14.97 -0.53
N ALA A 448 16.43 -13.83 -0.45
CA ALA A 448 16.70 -13.14 0.82
C ALA A 448 15.40 -12.73 1.53
N ALA A 449 14.39 -12.25 0.78
CA ALA A 449 13.08 -11.93 1.34
C ALA A 449 12.34 -13.17 1.87
N LEU A 450 12.39 -14.29 1.13
CA LEU A 450 11.81 -15.56 1.58
C LEU A 450 12.54 -16.13 2.80
N ILE A 451 13.87 -16.04 2.85
CA ILE A 451 14.66 -16.43 4.03
C ILE A 451 14.28 -15.55 5.22
N GLY A 452 14.22 -14.22 5.04
CA GLY A 452 13.80 -13.30 6.10
C GLY A 452 12.40 -13.60 6.65
N LEU A 453 11.48 -14.09 5.81
CA LEU A 453 10.14 -14.52 6.22
C LEU A 453 10.16 -15.80 7.07
N VAL A 454 11.09 -16.72 6.80
CA VAL A 454 11.18 -18.04 7.43
C VAL A 454 12.17 -18.08 8.59
N ASP A 455 13.11 -17.13 8.67
CA ASP A 455 14.11 -17.08 9.73
C ASP A 455 13.45 -16.88 11.10
N ARG A 456 14.18 -17.20 12.18
CA ARG A 456 13.70 -17.11 13.56
C ARG A 456 13.05 -15.78 13.85
N ASP A 457 13.59 -14.67 13.35
CA ASP A 457 13.02 -13.35 13.62
C ASP A 457 11.76 -13.06 12.78
N GLY A 458 11.67 -13.55 11.54
CA GLY A 458 10.44 -13.51 10.73
C GLY A 458 9.32 -14.38 11.31
N LEU A 459 9.63 -15.62 11.66
CA LEU A 459 8.71 -16.53 12.36
C LEU A 459 8.33 -15.98 13.74
N ARG A 460 9.26 -15.35 14.47
CA ARG A 460 8.96 -14.68 15.74
C ARG A 460 8.03 -13.50 15.54
N VAL A 461 8.19 -12.69 14.50
CA VAL A 461 7.31 -11.55 14.21
C VAL A 461 5.91 -12.04 13.86
N LEU A 462 5.80 -13.06 13.01
CA LEU A 462 4.50 -13.66 12.68
C LEU A 462 3.85 -14.29 13.92
N ARG A 463 4.67 -14.90 14.78
CA ARG A 463 4.26 -15.37 16.10
C ARG A 463 3.92 -14.22 17.05
N VAL A 464 4.57 -13.08 17.05
CA VAL A 464 4.18 -11.95 17.92
C VAL A 464 2.86 -11.36 17.45
N LEU A 465 2.70 -11.21 16.13
CA LEU A 465 1.47 -10.78 15.47
C LEU A 465 0.29 -11.72 15.75
N LEU A 466 0.52 -13.04 15.77
CA LEU A 466 -0.53 -14.05 15.96
C LEU A 466 -0.64 -14.60 17.39
N LEU A 467 0.44 -14.60 18.18
CA LEU A 467 0.58 -15.24 19.50
C LEU A 467 0.50 -14.28 20.70
N GLN A 468 0.41 -12.95 20.55
CA GLN A 468 0.26 -12.02 21.71
C GLN A 468 1.14 -12.39 22.93
N ASP A 469 2.42 -12.74 22.72
CA ASP A 469 3.34 -12.89 23.85
C ASP A 469 3.90 -11.51 24.24
N SER A 470 3.03 -10.66 24.76
CA SER A 470 3.37 -9.31 25.26
C SER A 470 4.38 -9.36 26.41
N HIS A 471 4.42 -10.46 27.18
CA HIS A 471 5.36 -10.63 28.29
C HIS A 471 6.82 -10.87 27.85
N ARG A 472 7.09 -11.22 26.58
CA ARG A 472 8.47 -11.39 26.08
C ARG A 472 8.93 -10.28 25.13
N ALA A 473 8.03 -9.55 24.49
CA ALA A 473 8.39 -8.38 23.69
C ALA A 473 8.91 -7.21 24.57
N ALA A 474 8.32 -7.02 25.75
CA ALA A 474 8.74 -5.97 26.68
C ALA A 474 10.16 -6.17 27.24
N SER A 475 10.59 -7.43 27.43
CA SER A 475 11.91 -7.73 28.01
C SER A 475 13.08 -7.58 27.01
N PHE A 476 12.79 -7.27 25.74
CA PHE A 476 13.81 -6.97 24.73
C PHE A 476 14.03 -5.46 24.54
N LEU A 477 12.96 -4.65 24.60
CA LEU A 477 13.10 -3.19 24.60
C LEU A 477 13.89 -2.68 25.82
N ASP A 478 13.77 -3.37 26.97
CA ASP A 478 14.55 -3.09 28.17
C ASP A 478 16.01 -3.57 28.11
N ARG A 479 16.36 -4.48 27.17
CA ARG A 479 17.73 -5.02 27.01
C ARG A 479 18.50 -4.40 25.85
N ALA A 480 17.82 -3.71 24.94
CA ALA A 480 18.46 -2.86 23.92
C ALA A 480 18.90 -1.50 24.51
N ALA A 481 18.45 -1.15 25.73
CA ALA A 481 19.12 -0.19 26.58
C ALA A 481 20.31 -0.89 27.27
N VAL A 482 21.53 -0.46 26.91
CA VAL A 482 22.80 -1.01 27.38
C VAL A 482 22.85 -1.15 28.93
N PRO A 483 23.35 -2.27 29.47
CA PRO A 483 23.69 -2.39 30.87
C PRO A 483 25.06 -1.76 31.14
N SER A 484 25.11 -0.64 31.86
CA SER A 484 26.34 -0.20 32.54
C SER A 484 26.55 -1.07 33.78
N ARG A 485 27.48 -2.03 33.74
CA ARG A 485 28.06 -2.68 34.94
C ARG A 485 29.09 -1.71 35.55
N HIS A 486 28.81 -1.09 36.71
CA HIS A 486 29.21 -1.46 38.10
C HIS A 486 30.66 -1.10 38.47
N PRO A 487 31.05 -1.01 39.77
CA PRO A 487 30.37 -0.53 40.99
C PRO A 487 31.29 0.39 41.85
N ALA A 488 30.76 1.16 42.81
CA ALA A 488 31.52 1.55 44.01
C ALA A 488 30.58 1.98 45.13
N GLY A 489 30.59 1.22 46.22
CA GLY A 489 29.82 1.49 47.43
C GLY A 489 30.35 2.69 48.21
N ASN A 490 29.44 3.42 48.83
CA ASN A 490 29.74 4.36 49.91
C ASN A 490 29.42 3.68 51.24
N ALA A 491 30.47 3.38 52.02
CA ALA A 491 30.42 3.39 53.47
C ALA A 491 31.76 3.94 54.00
N PRO A 492 31.76 4.72 55.09
CA PRO A 492 32.87 5.60 55.46
C PRO A 492 33.87 4.91 56.38
N VAL A 493 35.17 5.24 56.28
CA VAL A 493 36.15 4.87 57.32
C VAL A 493 37.15 6.00 57.58
N HIS A 494 37.27 6.27 58.88
CA HIS A 494 38.23 7.11 59.58
C HIS A 494 39.70 6.66 59.41
N ARG A 495 40.58 7.66 59.24
CA ARG A 495 41.90 7.91 59.90
C ARG A 495 43.04 6.86 59.91
N ARG A 496 44.23 7.43 59.62
CA ARG A 496 45.64 7.06 59.96
C ARG A 496 46.24 5.93 59.10
N GLY A 497 47.46 6.01 58.55
CA GLY A 497 48.52 7.01 58.54
C GLY A 497 49.86 6.33 58.16
N ARG A 498 50.81 7.10 57.58
CA ARG A 498 52.29 6.84 57.43
C ARG A 498 52.71 5.60 56.60
N VAL A 499 53.84 5.50 55.88
CA VAL A 499 55.02 6.33 55.54
C VAL A 499 55.92 5.52 54.54
N ARG A 500 56.63 6.22 53.62
CA ARG A 500 57.87 5.85 52.85
C ARG A 500 57.82 4.61 51.92
N GLY A 501 58.49 4.55 50.77
CA GLY A 501 59.45 5.42 50.05
C GLY A 501 60.19 4.61 48.96
N ARG A 502 61.00 5.29 48.13
CA ARG A 502 61.94 4.81 47.07
C ARG A 502 61.30 4.28 45.78
N ALA A 503 61.87 4.40 44.58
CA ALA A 503 62.97 5.15 43.97
C ALA A 503 62.87 4.92 42.43
N ALA A 504 63.36 5.86 41.62
CA ALA A 504 63.63 5.67 40.17
C ALA A 504 64.98 4.91 39.99
N PRO A 505 65.38 4.40 38.79
CA PRO A 505 65.70 5.24 37.61
C PRO A 505 65.51 4.60 36.20
N ARG A 506 65.88 5.43 35.20
CA ARG A 506 65.93 5.31 33.72
C ARG A 506 66.68 4.10 33.13
N SER A 507 66.28 3.72 31.90
CA SER A 507 67.12 3.60 30.67
C SER A 507 66.31 3.02 29.49
N ASP A 508 66.84 2.86 28.27
CA ASP A 508 67.20 3.83 27.25
C ASP A 508 67.17 3.08 25.89
N VAL A 509 66.94 3.79 24.78
CA VAL A 509 67.26 3.46 23.36
C VAL A 509 66.77 2.14 22.70
N GLY A 510 66.08 2.27 21.55
CA GLY A 510 65.82 1.15 20.63
C GLY A 510 65.23 1.55 19.26
N ARG A 511 66.12 2.00 18.36
CA ARG A 511 66.00 2.36 16.94
C ARG A 511 65.08 1.51 16.00
N ARG A 512 64.57 2.22 14.98
CA ARG A 512 64.30 1.85 13.55
C ARG A 512 63.00 1.10 13.17
N SER A 513 62.18 1.76 12.35
CA SER A 513 61.81 1.25 11.02
C SER A 513 61.22 2.35 10.12
N SER A 514 61.99 2.69 9.09
CA SER A 514 61.56 3.28 7.83
C SER A 514 60.98 2.19 6.93
N GLY A 515 59.87 2.46 6.25
CA GLY A 515 59.25 1.51 5.33
C GLY A 515 58.11 2.13 4.53
N VAL A 516 58.46 3.01 3.58
CA VAL A 516 57.60 3.41 2.46
C VAL A 516 57.41 2.20 1.56
N LEU A 517 56.17 1.78 1.31
CA LEU A 517 55.85 0.82 0.25
C LEU A 517 54.63 1.27 -0.56
N ALA A 518 54.89 1.31 -1.87
CA ALA A 518 54.07 1.66 -3.01
C ALA A 518 52.66 1.07 -3.06
N ALA A 519 51.75 1.86 -3.62
CA ALA A 519 50.44 1.42 -4.10
C ALA A 519 50.56 0.71 -5.46
N PRO A 520 49.82 -0.38 -5.72
CA PRO A 520 49.72 -0.95 -7.06
C PRO A 520 48.62 -0.28 -7.88
N ASP A 521 48.99 0.13 -9.09
CA ASP A 521 48.11 0.57 -10.17
C ASP A 521 47.02 -0.47 -10.48
N ARG A 522 45.76 -0.02 -10.55
CA ARG A 522 44.65 -0.79 -11.13
C ARG A 522 44.40 -0.31 -12.55
N PRO A 523 44.23 -1.21 -13.55
CA PRO A 523 43.94 -0.80 -14.92
C PRO A 523 42.51 -0.28 -15.02
N ALA A 524 42.35 0.89 -15.67
CA ALA A 524 41.06 1.43 -16.06
C ALA A 524 40.32 0.43 -16.98
N ALA A 525 39.07 0.12 -16.62
CA ALA A 525 38.21 -0.75 -17.42
C ALA A 525 37.94 -0.13 -18.80
N ASP A 526 38.33 -0.84 -19.86
CA ASP A 526 38.10 -0.47 -21.26
C ASP A 526 36.62 -0.69 -21.64
N TRP A 527 35.80 0.32 -21.36
CA TRP A 527 34.36 0.37 -21.67
C TRP A 527 34.03 0.22 -23.16
N SER A 528 35.03 0.35 -24.05
CA SER A 528 34.84 0.18 -25.49
C SER A 528 34.58 -1.28 -25.91
N ARG A 529 35.08 -2.26 -25.14
CA ARG A 529 34.83 -3.69 -25.41
C ARG A 529 33.44 -4.12 -24.94
N VAL A 530 33.00 -3.63 -23.77
CA VAL A 530 31.66 -3.90 -23.23
C VAL A 530 30.59 -3.34 -24.16
N ARG A 531 30.80 -2.12 -24.70
CA ARG A 531 29.88 -1.50 -25.65
C ARG A 531 29.81 -2.24 -26.98
N ARG A 532 30.95 -2.71 -27.53
CA ARG A 532 31.00 -3.54 -28.75
C ARG A 532 30.33 -4.90 -28.56
N GLY A 533 30.47 -5.52 -27.40
CA GLY A 533 29.76 -6.76 -27.06
C GLY A 533 28.25 -6.60 -27.03
N ALA A 534 27.76 -5.49 -26.46
CA ALA A 534 26.33 -5.17 -26.41
C ALA A 534 25.74 -4.88 -27.82
N GLU A 535 26.47 -4.16 -28.68
CA GLU A 535 26.03 -3.87 -30.05
C GLU A 535 25.97 -5.13 -30.94
N LEU A 536 26.93 -6.05 -30.79
CA LEU A 536 26.92 -7.34 -31.47
C LEU A 536 25.74 -8.23 -31.03
N ALA A 537 25.43 -8.25 -29.73
CA ALA A 537 24.28 -9.00 -29.19
C ALA A 537 22.93 -8.45 -29.68
N ILE A 538 22.81 -7.13 -29.86
CA ILE A 538 21.62 -6.48 -30.40
C ILE A 538 21.47 -6.79 -31.90
N ARG A 539 22.54 -6.70 -32.69
CA ARG A 539 22.51 -7.03 -34.13
C ARG A 539 22.16 -8.51 -34.38
N ALA A 540 22.68 -9.42 -33.57
CA ALA A 540 22.36 -10.85 -33.66
C ALA A 540 20.86 -11.13 -33.39
N ARG A 541 20.25 -10.43 -32.43
CA ARG A 541 18.81 -10.57 -32.12
C ARG A 541 17.89 -9.95 -33.17
N VAL A 542 18.30 -8.84 -33.79
CA VAL A 542 17.53 -8.21 -34.88
C VAL A 542 17.59 -9.04 -36.15
N GLY A 543 18.74 -9.65 -36.47
CA GLY A 543 18.88 -10.60 -37.58
C GLY A 543 18.00 -11.84 -37.42
N ALA A 544 18.00 -12.45 -36.23
CA ALA A 544 17.19 -13.62 -35.94
C ALA A 544 15.67 -13.36 -36.07
N ALA A 545 15.21 -12.16 -35.69
CA ALA A 545 13.81 -11.75 -35.81
C ALA A 545 13.37 -11.45 -37.26
N ALA A 546 14.29 -11.03 -38.13
CA ALA A 546 14.04 -10.82 -39.56
C ALA A 546 13.92 -12.16 -40.32
N GLU A 547 14.75 -13.14 -39.96
CA GLU A 547 14.71 -14.51 -40.50
C GLU A 547 13.37 -15.19 -40.18
N THR A 548 12.85 -15.02 -38.95
CA THR A 548 11.55 -15.62 -38.54
C THR A 548 10.34 -15.00 -39.26
N ARG A 549 10.44 -13.74 -39.70
CA ARG A 549 9.40 -13.08 -40.51
C ARG A 549 9.41 -13.52 -41.97
N ARG A 550 10.58 -13.81 -42.56
CA ARG A 550 10.67 -14.33 -43.94
C ARG A 550 10.09 -15.73 -44.08
N VAL A 551 10.31 -16.61 -43.10
CA VAL A 551 9.80 -18.00 -43.13
C VAL A 551 8.27 -18.06 -43.01
N ARG A 552 7.64 -17.11 -42.31
CA ARG A 552 6.15 -17.05 -42.22
C ARG A 552 5.45 -16.45 -43.44
N GLY A 553 6.17 -15.76 -44.33
CA GLY A 553 5.61 -15.13 -45.53
C GLY A 553 5.39 -16.07 -46.72
N HIS A 554 5.87 -17.31 -46.67
CA HIS A 554 5.85 -18.25 -47.81
C HIS A 554 4.80 -19.38 -47.70
N HIS A 555 3.86 -19.31 -46.75
CA HIS A 555 2.82 -20.34 -46.57
C HIS A 555 1.37 -19.84 -46.70
N SER A 556 1.13 -18.70 -47.35
CA SER A 556 -0.20 -18.13 -47.53
C SER A 556 -0.49 -17.69 -48.97
N ALA A 557 -0.19 -18.56 -49.95
CA ALA A 557 -0.62 -18.33 -51.34
C ALA A 557 -0.79 -19.66 -52.09
N SER A 558 -1.96 -20.30 -51.98
CA SER A 558 -2.46 -21.21 -53.02
C SER A 558 -3.96 -21.53 -52.88
N ARG A 559 -4.73 -20.90 -53.78
CA ARG A 559 -5.83 -21.43 -54.61
C ARG A 559 -7.07 -22.09 -53.98
N THR A 560 -8.23 -21.52 -54.30
CA THR A 560 -9.44 -22.26 -54.71
C THR A 560 -10.24 -21.43 -55.74
N PRO A 561 -10.83 -22.05 -56.78
CA PRO A 561 -11.39 -21.35 -57.93
C PRO A 561 -12.89 -21.06 -57.79
N VAL A 562 -13.30 -20.03 -58.54
CA VAL A 562 -14.68 -19.59 -58.78
C VAL A 562 -15.39 -20.63 -59.66
N VAL A 563 -16.57 -21.08 -59.23
CA VAL A 563 -17.55 -21.75 -60.09
C VAL A 563 -18.74 -20.80 -60.24
N VAL A 564 -18.95 -20.39 -61.49
CA VAL A 564 -20.16 -19.75 -62.00
C VAL A 564 -21.09 -20.89 -62.40
N ASP A 565 -22.37 -20.82 -62.03
CA ASP A 565 -23.39 -21.51 -62.80
C ASP A 565 -24.66 -20.65 -62.96
N ARG A 566 -25.10 -20.55 -64.22
CA ARG A 566 -26.39 -20.06 -64.69
C ARG A 566 -26.96 -21.23 -65.49
N GLY A 567 -28.06 -21.79 -65.01
CA GLY A 567 -28.83 -22.85 -65.65
C GLY A 567 -30.01 -23.21 -64.78
#